data_AF-A0A8J6B6J0-F1
#
_entry.id   AF-A0A8J6B6J0-F1
#
_cell.length_a   1.000
_cell.length_b   1.000
_cell.length_c   1.000
_cell.angle_alpha   90.00
_cell.angle_beta   90.00
_cell.angle_gamma   90.00
#
_symmetry.space_group_name_H-M   'P 1'
#
loop_
_entity.id
_entity.type
_entity.pdbx_description
1 polymer ?
#
loop_
_entity_poly.entity_id
_entity_poly.type
_entity_poly.pdbx_seq_one_letter_code
_entity_poly.pdbx_strand_id
1 'polypeptide(L)'
;MDGTLFCVFPGVQSQRLVQSADPVVIKPGTSHKLSCQGSGFTFKDYYMHWVRETSDGRLQWLCRIDPAGTGTVYHDSVKGRFIISRDNSNNMLHLQMSDMKSEDTARYYCARDTLIQDNV
;
A
#
# COMPACT_ATOMS: atom_id res chain seq x y z
N MET A 1 39.52 -32.57 16.55
CA MET A 1 38.49 -31.89 17.35
C MET A 1 38.42 -30.45 16.86
N ASP A 2 38.01 -30.27 15.61
CA ASP A 2 37.77 -29.00 14.95
C ASP A 2 36.30 -28.67 15.08
N GLY A 3 35.97 -27.87 16.11
CA GLY A 3 34.62 -27.48 16.44
C GLY A 3 34.07 -26.48 15.43
N THR A 4 33.22 -26.95 14.51
CA THR A 4 32.36 -26.09 13.70
C THR A 4 31.40 -25.33 14.61
N LEU A 5 31.64 -24.03 14.75
CA LEU A 5 30.76 -23.09 15.43
C LEU A 5 29.54 -22.81 14.52
N PHE A 6 28.40 -23.44 14.82
CA PHE A 6 27.13 -23.08 14.20
C PHE A 6 26.57 -21.82 14.89
N CYS A 7 26.78 -20.65 14.28
CA CYS A 7 26.05 -19.44 14.66
C CYS A 7 24.60 -19.55 14.16
N VAL A 8 23.68 -19.97 15.02
CA VAL A 8 22.24 -19.82 14.78
C VAL A 8 21.86 -18.40 15.18
N PHE A 9 21.70 -17.52 14.20
CA PHE A 9 21.14 -16.19 14.44
C PHE A 9 19.65 -16.33 14.78
N PRO A 10 19.17 -15.84 15.93
CA PRO A 10 17.74 -15.74 16.19
C PRO A 10 17.11 -14.87 15.10
N GLY A 11 16.02 -15.38 14.50
CA GLY A 11 15.47 -14.94 13.23
C GLY A 11 15.32 -13.42 13.09
N VAL A 12 15.86 -12.89 12.00
CA VAL A 12 15.55 -11.54 11.52
C VAL A 12 14.07 -11.53 11.09
N GLN A 13 13.22 -10.83 11.83
CA GLN A 13 11.82 -10.68 11.48
C GLN A 13 11.68 -9.61 10.38
N SER A 14 11.69 -10.03 9.11
CA SER A 14 11.52 -9.14 7.96
C SER A 14 10.06 -8.72 7.81
N GLN A 15 9.79 -7.41 7.76
CA GLN A 15 8.46 -6.86 7.43
C GLN A 15 8.37 -6.63 5.92
N ARG A 16 7.28 -7.07 5.28
CA ARG A 16 7.12 -6.93 3.83
C ARG A 16 5.69 -6.58 3.44
N LEU A 17 5.56 -5.60 2.55
CA LEU A 17 4.35 -5.31 1.80
C LEU A 17 4.51 -5.96 0.42
N VAL A 18 3.63 -6.90 0.08
CA VAL A 18 3.62 -7.57 -1.23
C VAL A 18 2.45 -7.03 -2.03
N GLN A 19 2.74 -6.36 -3.13
CA GLN A 19 1.71 -5.89 -4.04
C GLN A 19 1.43 -6.97 -5.07
N SER A 20 0.18 -7.41 -5.17
CA SER A 20 -0.27 -8.29 -6.24
C SER A 20 -0.69 -7.40 -7.41
N ALA A 21 0.29 -6.84 -8.11
CA ALA A 21 0.06 -6.18 -9.39
C ALA A 21 1.34 -6.29 -10.23
N ASP A 22 1.27 -7.07 -11.30
CA ASP A 22 2.17 -6.92 -12.44
C ASP A 22 2.09 -5.46 -12.96
N PRO A 23 3.09 -4.94 -13.69
CA PRO A 23 3.01 -3.61 -14.30
C PRO A 23 1.78 -3.50 -15.22
N VAL A 24 0.66 -2.97 -14.72
CA VAL A 24 -0.57 -2.89 -15.50
C VAL A 24 -0.58 -1.58 -16.29
N VAL A 25 -0.49 -1.68 -17.61
CA VAL A 25 -0.81 -0.59 -18.53
C VAL A 25 -2.34 -0.54 -18.65
N ILE A 26 -2.98 0.34 -17.87
CA ILE A 26 -4.45 0.47 -17.83
C ILE A 26 -4.92 1.42 -18.92
N LYS A 27 -5.93 1.01 -19.71
CA LYS A 27 -6.57 1.88 -20.72
C LYS A 27 -7.54 2.86 -20.05
N PRO A 28 -7.62 4.12 -20.51
CA PRO A 28 -8.57 5.11 -20.00
C PRO A 28 -10.02 4.59 -20.01
N GLY A 29 -10.80 4.90 -18.96
CA GLY A 29 -12.22 4.52 -18.85
C GLY A 29 -12.50 3.09 -18.35
N THR A 30 -11.48 2.36 -17.92
CA THR A 30 -11.65 1.04 -17.28
C THR A 30 -11.57 1.13 -15.76
N SER A 31 -12.34 0.30 -15.06
CA SER A 31 -12.18 0.11 -13.62
C SER A 31 -11.09 -0.91 -13.33
N HIS A 32 -10.30 -0.67 -12.30
CA HIS A 32 -9.25 -1.59 -11.88
C HIS A 32 -9.18 -1.70 -10.37
N LYS A 33 -8.75 -2.87 -9.87
CA LYS A 33 -8.59 -3.10 -8.43
C LYS A 33 -7.15 -3.51 -8.13
N LEU A 34 -6.44 -2.67 -7.40
CA LEU A 34 -5.13 -2.99 -6.86
C LEU A 34 -5.29 -3.67 -5.51
N SER A 35 -4.36 -4.58 -5.20
CA SER A 35 -4.35 -5.31 -3.94
C SER A 35 -2.93 -5.38 -3.38
N CYS A 36 -2.80 -5.20 -2.07
CA CYS A 36 -1.53 -5.23 -1.34
C CYS A 36 -1.69 -6.05 -0.07
N GLN A 37 -0.83 -7.05 0.11
CA GLN A 37 -0.79 -7.90 1.28
C GLN A 37 0.32 -7.46 2.24
N GLY A 38 -0.05 -7.15 3.48
CA GLY A 38 0.90 -6.92 4.56
C GLY A 38 1.35 -8.22 5.21
N SER A 39 2.65 -8.34 5.49
CA SER A 39 3.23 -9.47 6.22
C SER A 39 4.35 -9.02 7.15
N GLY A 40 4.53 -9.71 8.28
CA GLY A 40 5.57 -9.39 9.27
C GLY A 40 5.20 -8.27 10.26
N PHE A 41 3.95 -7.81 10.27
CA PHE A 41 3.42 -6.84 11.24
C PHE A 41 1.92 -7.04 11.48
N THR A 42 1.40 -6.47 12.56
CA THR A 42 -0.04 -6.50 12.87
C THR A 42 -0.79 -5.49 11.99
N PHE A 43 -1.24 -5.92 10.82
CA PHE A 43 -1.85 -5.05 9.80
C PHE A 43 -2.98 -4.16 10.32
N LYS A 44 -3.81 -4.71 11.22
CA LYS A 44 -4.95 -4.00 11.82
C LYS A 44 -4.57 -2.81 12.72
N ASP A 45 -3.33 -2.70 13.18
CA ASP A 45 -2.93 -1.66 14.13
C ASP A 45 -2.48 -0.36 13.45
N TYR A 46 -2.38 -0.36 12.12
CA TYR A 46 -1.80 0.76 11.38
C TYR A 46 -2.79 1.40 10.40
N TYR A 47 -2.58 2.70 10.21
CA TYR A 47 -3.11 3.40 9.06
C TYR A 47 -2.43 2.89 7.79
N MET A 48 -3.22 2.65 6.77
CA MET A 48 -2.76 2.17 5.48
C MET A 48 -3.03 3.22 4.42
N HIS A 49 -2.05 3.44 3.55
CA HIS A 49 -2.04 4.49 2.56
C HIS A 49 -1.86 3.91 1.16
N TRP A 50 -2.43 4.59 0.17
CA TRP A 50 -2.04 4.45 -1.22
C TRP A 50 -1.33 5.71 -1.69
N VAL A 51 -0.20 5.51 -2.36
CA VAL A 51 0.65 6.54 -2.95
C VAL A 51 0.87 6.16 -4.40
N ARG A 52 0.99 7.13 -5.30
CA ARG A 52 1.43 6.89 -6.67
C ARG A 52 2.71 7.64 -6.98
N GLU A 53 3.57 7.02 -7.78
CA GLU A 53 4.75 7.65 -8.37
C GLU A 53 4.40 8.03 -9.82
N THR A 54 4.36 9.33 -10.08
CA THR A 54 4.17 9.87 -11.43
C THR A 54 5.41 9.64 -12.30
N SER A 55 5.28 9.80 -13.61
CA SER A 55 6.38 9.55 -14.57
C SER A 55 7.61 10.45 -14.37
N ASP A 56 7.46 11.58 -13.67
CA ASP A 56 8.53 12.47 -13.23
C ASP A 56 9.19 12.03 -11.91
N GLY A 57 8.80 10.87 -11.36
CA GLY A 57 9.34 10.32 -10.12
C GLY A 57 8.77 10.95 -8.85
N ARG A 58 7.75 11.82 -8.94
CA ARG A 58 7.14 12.41 -7.75
C ARG A 58 6.17 11.44 -7.09
N LEU A 59 6.28 11.31 -5.77
CA LEU A 59 5.31 10.58 -4.96
C LEU A 59 4.13 11.50 -4.61
N GLN A 60 2.93 11.06 -4.96
CA GLN A 60 1.69 11.71 -4.61
C GLN A 60 0.84 10.79 -3.74
N TRP A 61 0.50 11.26 -2.55
CA TRP A 61 -0.44 10.57 -1.67
C TRP A 61 -1.86 10.63 -2.24
N LEU A 62 -2.59 9.51 -2.20
CA LEU A 62 -3.92 9.39 -2.80
C LEU A 62 -5.02 9.22 -1.77
N CYS A 63 -4.85 8.30 -0.82
CA CYS A 63 -5.85 8.05 0.20
C CYS A 63 -5.27 7.27 1.38
N ARG A 64 -6.01 7.28 2.49
CA ARG A 64 -5.70 6.56 3.74
C ARG A 64 -6.96 5.92 4.31
N ILE A 65 -6.81 4.76 4.93
CA ILE A 65 -7.83 4.10 5.74
C ILE A 65 -7.30 3.84 7.15
N ASP A 66 -8.15 4.05 8.14
CA ASP A 66 -7.82 3.84 9.55
C ASP A 66 -7.73 2.34 9.93
N PRO A 67 -7.08 2.02 11.07
CA PRO A 67 -7.06 0.69 11.68
C PRO A 67 -8.41 -0.05 11.69
N ALA A 68 -9.47 0.68 12.07
CA ALA A 68 -10.82 0.15 12.20
C ALA A 68 -11.53 -0.10 10.86
N GLY A 69 -11.05 0.49 9.76
CA GLY A 69 -11.69 0.42 8.45
C GLY A 69 -12.91 1.34 8.30
N THR A 70 -13.13 2.25 9.25
CA THR A 70 -14.30 3.13 9.33
C THR A 70 -14.01 4.52 8.78
N GLY A 71 -12.80 5.02 8.96
CA GLY A 71 -12.37 6.36 8.55
C GLY A 71 -11.53 6.29 7.30
N THR A 72 -11.97 6.98 6.24
CA THR A 72 -11.19 7.13 5.00
C THR A 72 -10.99 8.59 4.65
N VAL A 73 -9.80 8.92 4.15
CA VAL A 73 -9.46 10.25 3.64
C VAL A 73 -8.89 10.11 2.24
N TYR A 74 -9.28 10.99 1.34
CA TYR A 74 -8.88 10.97 -0.07
C TYR A 74 -8.28 12.32 -0.45
N HIS A 75 -7.29 12.29 -1.33
CA HIS A 75 -6.78 13.45 -2.04
C HIS A 75 -7.82 13.92 -3.06
N ASP A 76 -7.93 15.25 -3.25
CA ASP A 76 -8.99 15.84 -4.07
C ASP A 76 -8.99 15.34 -5.53
N SER A 77 -7.82 14.99 -6.08
CA SER A 77 -7.71 14.48 -7.46
C SER A 77 -8.39 13.11 -7.70
N VAL A 78 -8.58 12.32 -6.64
CA VAL A 78 -9.14 10.95 -6.73
C VAL A 78 -10.46 10.78 -5.98
N LYS A 79 -10.88 11.81 -5.23
CA LYS A 79 -12.12 11.82 -4.48
C LYS A 79 -13.31 11.55 -5.40
N GLY A 80 -14.16 10.60 -5.01
CA GLY A 80 -15.34 10.17 -5.77
C GLY A 80 -15.07 9.16 -6.89
N ARG A 81 -13.81 8.87 -7.23
CA ARG A 81 -13.45 7.86 -8.24
C ARG A 81 -12.76 6.66 -7.64
N PHE A 82 -11.95 6.88 -6.60
CA PHE A 82 -11.17 5.82 -5.96
C PHE A 82 -11.82 5.46 -4.64
N ILE A 83 -11.81 4.17 -4.32
CA ILE A 83 -12.37 3.60 -3.10
C ILE A 83 -11.28 2.73 -2.46
N ILE A 84 -10.83 3.12 -1.28
CA ILE A 84 -9.92 2.31 -0.46
C ILE A 84 -10.73 1.39 0.44
N SER A 85 -10.33 0.14 0.52
CA SER A 85 -10.90 -0.83 1.46
C SER A 85 -9.81 -1.74 2.03
N ARG A 86 -10.10 -2.36 3.17
CA ARG A 86 -9.17 -3.24 3.87
C ARG A 86 -9.86 -4.52 4.34
N ASP A 87 -9.11 -5.61 4.37
CA ASP A 87 -9.49 -6.88 4.97
C ASP A 87 -8.44 -7.25 6.02
N ASN A 88 -8.82 -7.07 7.28
CA ASN A 88 -7.95 -7.34 8.43
C ASN A 88 -7.73 -8.82 8.68
N SER A 89 -8.62 -9.69 8.22
CA SER A 89 -8.48 -11.14 8.39
C SER A 89 -7.39 -11.70 7.48
N ASN A 90 -7.28 -11.12 6.28
CA ASN A 90 -6.30 -11.56 5.27
C ASN A 90 -5.09 -10.62 5.12
N ASN A 91 -5.00 -9.58 5.96
CA ASN A 91 -3.99 -8.51 5.88
C ASN A 91 -3.91 -7.85 4.50
N MET A 92 -5.06 -7.63 3.86
CA MET A 92 -5.16 -7.10 2.51
C MET A 92 -5.63 -5.64 2.52
N LEU A 93 -4.98 -4.83 1.69
CA LEU A 93 -5.41 -3.49 1.32
C LEU A 93 -5.83 -3.49 -0.14
N HIS A 94 -6.97 -2.89 -0.44
CA HIS A 94 -7.48 -2.77 -1.79
C HIS A 94 -7.67 -1.31 -2.18
N LEU A 95 -7.44 -1.02 -3.47
CA LEU A 95 -7.81 0.24 -4.09
C LEU A 95 -8.64 -0.08 -5.33
N GLN A 96 -9.93 0.21 -5.27
CA GLN A 96 -10.80 0.17 -6.43
C GLN A 96 -10.78 1.54 -7.09
N MET A 97 -10.42 1.57 -8.37
CA MET A 97 -10.30 2.78 -9.16
C MET A 97 -11.33 2.73 -10.28
N SER A 98 -12.15 3.76 -10.39
CA SER A 98 -13.12 3.96 -11.46
C SER A 98 -12.76 5.18 -12.30
N ASP A 99 -13.23 5.20 -13.55
CA ASP A 99 -13.00 6.30 -14.50
C ASP A 99 -11.52 6.70 -14.60
N MET A 100 -10.66 5.70 -14.88
CA MET A 100 -9.23 5.89 -15.01
C MET A 100 -8.91 6.92 -16.11
N LYS A 101 -8.15 7.95 -15.74
CA LYS A 101 -7.67 8.98 -16.67
C LYS A 101 -6.23 8.69 -17.08
N SER A 102 -5.76 9.32 -18.17
CA SER A 102 -4.35 9.25 -18.57
C SER A 102 -3.41 9.70 -17.45
N GLU A 103 -3.81 10.74 -16.71
CA GLU A 103 -3.09 11.28 -15.53
C GLU A 103 -2.98 10.28 -14.37
N ASP A 104 -3.84 9.27 -14.32
CA ASP A 104 -3.81 8.22 -13.29
C ASP A 104 -2.85 7.08 -13.66
N THR A 105 -2.18 7.16 -14.81
CA THR A 105 -1.19 6.16 -15.23
C THR A 105 0.12 6.41 -14.50
N ALA A 106 0.38 5.59 -13.48
CA ALA A 106 1.48 5.74 -12.54
C ALA A 106 1.84 4.39 -11.92
N ARG A 107 2.96 4.32 -11.21
CA ARG A 107 3.22 3.18 -10.32
C ARG A 107 2.52 3.42 -9.00
N TYR A 108 1.85 2.42 -8.47
CA TYR A 108 1.08 2.53 -7.24
C TYR A 108 1.74 1.75 -6.12
N TYR A 109 1.86 2.38 -4.95
CA TYR A 109 2.49 1.85 -3.76
C TYR A 109 1.50 1.85 -2.61
N CYS A 110 1.41 0.73 -1.91
CA CYS A 110 0.81 0.71 -0.58
C CYS A 110 1.89 1.07 0.44
N ALA A 111 1.53 1.90 1.41
CA ALA A 111 2.40 2.28 2.51
C ALA A 111 1.66 2.13 3.83
N ARG A 112 2.41 1.88 4.88
CA ARG A 112 1.91 1.84 6.26
C ARG A 112 2.43 3.07 6.97
N ASP A 113 1.56 3.74 7.73
CA ASP A 113 2.01 4.80 8.61
C ASP A 113 2.91 4.20 9.68
N THR A 114 4.14 4.70 9.77
CA THR A 114 5.13 4.18 10.72
C THR A 114 5.59 5.30 11.64
N LEU A 115 4.68 6.16 12.09
CA LEU A 115 4.98 7.31 12.95
C LEU A 115 6.31 7.98 12.57
N ILE A 116 6.42 8.49 11.35
CA ILE A 116 7.35 9.60 11.13
C ILE A 116 6.49 10.83 11.36
N GLN A 117 6.57 11.35 12.57
CA GLN A 117 5.98 12.61 12.95
C GLN A 117 6.72 13.72 12.18
N ASP A 118 6.38 13.93 10.92
CA ASP A 118 6.64 15.22 10.30
C ASP A 118 5.61 16.19 10.90
N ASN A 119 5.90 16.66 12.12
CA ASN A 119 5.36 17.91 12.61
C ASN A 119 5.80 18.98 11.59
N VAL A 120 4.87 19.40 10.74
CA VAL A 120 4.95 20.70 10.07
C VAL A 120 4.43 21.76 11.03
#